data_AF-A0A4U6X5K2-F1
#
_entry.id   AF-A0A4U6X5K2-F1
#
_cell.length_a   1.000
_cell.length_b   1.000
_cell.length_c   1.000
_cell.angle_alpha   90.00
_cell.angle_beta   90.00
_cell.angle_gamma   90.00
#
_symmetry.space_group_name_H-M   'P 1'
#
loop_
_entity.id
_entity.type
_entity.pdbx_description
1 polymer ?
#
loop_
_entity_poly.entity_id
_entity_poly.type
_entity_poly.pdbx_seq_one_letter_code
_entity_poly.pdbx_strand_id
1 'polypeptide(L)'
;MPSPIPKPYAILFTLLDPLIALWGASLFLLAPATVTSSYLPETPVPAAAFDPATSHPAAATAATTAPSESYSLPLHAQIAGHLLSNALLSLLLPRAAPDNLAVWRLYQLSLLLVDLFLLYGTFASYALQGRLNPLVTWRVEDWAAVGITSLAALARTAFLSGVGFPKQRNDRVKKA
;
A
#
# COMPACT_ATOMS: atom_id res chain seq x y z
N MET A 1 -13.89 9.69 -27.93
CA MET A 1 -12.83 8.75 -28.38
C MET A 1 -12.80 7.58 -27.42
N PRO A 2 -12.32 6.38 -27.80
CA PRO A 2 -12.13 5.30 -26.83
C PRO A 2 -11.13 5.75 -25.75
N SER A 3 -11.42 5.45 -24.48
CA SER A 3 -10.54 5.82 -23.37
C SER A 3 -9.13 5.28 -23.59
N PRO A 4 -8.08 6.07 -23.36
CA PRO A 4 -6.70 5.63 -23.55
C PRO A 4 -6.25 4.58 -22.51
N ILE A 5 -7.08 4.31 -21.50
CA ILE A 5 -6.76 3.44 -20.38
C ILE A 5 -7.39 2.06 -20.59
N PRO A 6 -6.61 0.97 -20.46
CA PRO A 6 -7.17 -0.37 -20.55
C PRO A 6 -8.25 -0.60 -19.48
N LYS A 7 -9.38 -1.20 -19.90
CA LYS A 7 -10.53 -1.46 -19.03
C LYS A 7 -10.21 -2.16 -17.70
N PRO A 8 -9.30 -3.16 -17.63
CA PRO A 8 -8.97 -3.80 -16.36
C PRO A 8 -8.42 -2.81 -15.32
N TYR A 9 -7.52 -1.91 -15.74
CA TYR A 9 -6.98 -0.87 -14.85
C TYR A 9 -8.03 0.16 -14.47
N ALA A 10 -8.89 0.54 -15.41
CA ALA A 10 -9.99 1.45 -15.10
C ALA A 10 -10.89 0.87 -14.00
N ILE A 11 -11.29 -0.39 -14.09
CA ILE A 11 -12.11 -1.05 -13.05
C ILE A 11 -11.33 -1.14 -11.73
N LEU A 12 -10.08 -1.63 -11.78
CA LEU A 12 -9.27 -1.82 -10.59
C LEU A 12 -9.05 -0.50 -9.82
N PHE A 13 -8.57 0.53 -10.50
CA PHE A 13 -8.21 1.80 -9.87
C PHE A 13 -9.41 2.69 -9.50
N THR A 14 -10.58 2.53 -10.15
CA THR A 14 -11.75 3.39 -9.87
C THR A 14 -12.81 2.74 -8.99
N LEU A 15 -12.77 1.41 -8.86
CA LEU A 15 -13.76 0.64 -8.08
C LEU A 15 -13.09 -0.13 -6.94
N LEU A 16 -12.10 -0.97 -7.24
CA LEU A 16 -11.50 -1.84 -6.22
C LEU A 16 -10.59 -1.06 -5.27
N ASP A 17 -9.71 -0.21 -5.80
CA ASP A 17 -8.81 0.64 -5.00
C ASP A 17 -9.56 1.47 -3.95
N PRO A 18 -10.61 2.25 -4.28
CA PRO A 18 -11.31 3.03 -3.26
C PRO A 18 -12.04 2.16 -2.24
N LEU A 19 -12.55 0.98 -2.62
CA LEU A 19 -13.17 0.05 -1.67
C LEU A 19 -12.14 -0.53 -0.69
N ILE A 20 -10.97 -0.92 -1.18
CA ILE A 20 -9.85 -1.41 -0.37
C ILE A 20 -9.39 -0.31 0.59
N ALA A 21 -9.23 0.92 0.10
CA ALA A 21 -8.80 2.05 0.90
C ALA A 21 -9.84 2.42 1.98
N LEU A 22 -11.14 2.39 1.65
CA LEU A 22 -12.22 2.59 2.63
C LEU A 22 -12.23 1.48 3.69
N TRP A 23 -12.05 0.24 3.28
CA TRP A 23 -11.97 -0.89 4.21
C TRP A 23 -10.77 -0.74 5.15
N GLY A 24 -9.58 -0.44 4.62
CA GLY A 24 -8.40 -0.15 5.43
C GLY A 24 -8.65 1.00 6.41
N ALA A 25 -9.17 2.14 5.94
CA ALA A 25 -9.51 3.27 6.81
C ALA A 25 -10.48 2.88 7.93
N SER A 26 -11.48 2.03 7.63
CA SER A 26 -12.41 1.52 8.64
C SER A 26 -11.72 0.67 9.71
N LEU A 27 -10.74 -0.16 9.34
CA LEU A 27 -9.97 -0.95 10.31
C LEU A 27 -9.15 -0.05 11.24
N PHE A 28 -8.47 0.96 10.68
CA PHE A 28 -7.68 1.91 11.46
C PHE A 28 -8.55 2.75 12.42
N LEU A 29 -9.79 3.09 12.05
CA LEU A 29 -10.67 3.92 12.88
C LEU A 29 -11.54 3.13 13.86
N LEU A 30 -12.08 1.98 13.44
CA LEU A 30 -13.12 1.25 14.16
C LEU A 30 -12.60 -0.02 14.83
N ALA A 31 -11.51 -0.60 14.32
CA ALA A 31 -10.91 -1.82 14.84
C ALA A 31 -9.39 -1.71 15.02
N PRO A 32 -8.87 -0.64 15.67
CA PRO A 32 -7.44 -0.35 15.72
C PRO A 32 -6.64 -1.51 16.31
N ALA A 33 -7.16 -2.20 17.33
CA ALA A 33 -6.50 -3.36 17.93
C ALA A 33 -6.12 -4.46 16.91
N THR A 34 -6.93 -4.67 15.88
CA THR A 34 -6.65 -5.63 14.79
C THR A 34 -5.35 -5.25 14.07
N VAL A 35 -5.22 -3.97 13.75
CA VAL A 35 -4.04 -3.40 13.09
C VAL A 35 -2.86 -3.41 14.05
N THR A 36 -3.05 -2.91 15.28
CA THR A 36 -1.99 -2.79 16.28
C THR A 36 -1.35 -4.14 16.60
N SER A 37 -2.14 -5.21 16.72
CA SER A 37 -1.65 -6.58 16.99
C SER A 37 -0.76 -7.16 15.90
N SER A 38 -0.79 -6.57 14.69
CA SER A 38 0.06 -6.96 13.57
C SER A 38 1.37 -6.16 13.56
N TYR A 39 1.32 -4.89 13.94
CA TYR A 39 2.44 -3.95 13.76
C TYR A 39 3.20 -3.57 15.03
N LEU A 40 2.62 -3.74 16.21
CA LEU A 40 3.28 -3.46 17.48
C LEU A 40 3.63 -4.78 18.19
N PRO A 41 4.88 -4.96 18.63
CA PRO A 41 5.22 -6.10 19.47
C PRO A 41 4.61 -5.95 20.86
N GLU A 42 4.04 -7.03 21.40
CA GLU A 42 3.43 -7.07 22.73
C GLU A 42 4.45 -6.88 23.86
N THR A 43 5.70 -7.28 23.60
CA THR A 43 6.81 -7.18 24.55
C THR A 43 7.95 -6.34 23.97
N PRO A 44 8.65 -5.54 24.78
CA PRO A 44 9.84 -4.82 24.34
C PRO A 44 10.87 -5.79 23.75
N VAL A 45 11.32 -5.52 22.52
CA VAL A 45 12.37 -6.29 21.86
C VAL A 45 13.73 -5.76 22.37
N PRO A 46 14.61 -6.60 22.94
CA PRO A 46 15.91 -6.14 23.43
C PRO A 46 16.76 -5.59 22.27
N ALA A 47 17.49 -4.49 22.49
CA ALA A 47 18.38 -3.90 21.48
C ALA A 47 19.38 -4.89 20.88
N ALA A 48 19.79 -5.91 21.63
CA ALA A 48 20.69 -6.97 21.18
C ALA A 48 20.06 -7.98 20.20
N ALA A 49 18.72 -8.03 20.10
CA ALA A 49 17.99 -8.92 19.20
C ALA A 49 17.78 -8.31 17.79
N PHE A 50 18.20 -7.07 17.57
CA PHE A 50 18.04 -6.39 16.28
C PHE A 50 19.13 -6.83 15.31
N ASP A 51 18.72 -7.45 14.22
CA ASP A 51 19.59 -7.67 13.07
C ASP A 51 19.43 -6.50 12.08
N PRO A 52 20.48 -5.67 11.87
CA PRO A 52 20.43 -4.53 10.95
C PRO A 52 20.25 -4.95 9.48
N ALA A 53 20.49 -6.22 9.12
CA ALA A 53 20.23 -6.71 7.77
C ALA A 53 18.72 -6.93 7.51
N THR A 54 17.92 -7.06 8.56
CA THR A 54 16.48 -7.41 8.45
C THR A 54 15.56 -6.40 9.12
N SER A 55 16.09 -5.46 9.91
CA SER A 55 15.30 -4.48 10.67
C SER A 55 15.49 -3.05 10.16
N HIS A 56 14.45 -2.23 10.29
CA HIS A 56 14.53 -0.80 9.99
C HIS A 56 15.59 -0.12 10.87
N PRO A 57 16.41 0.83 10.36
CA PRO A 57 17.46 1.48 11.15
C PRO A 57 16.92 2.21 12.40
N ALA A 58 15.77 2.87 12.30
CA ALA A 58 15.08 3.49 13.45
C ALA A 58 14.53 2.49 14.48
N ALA A 59 14.54 1.19 14.21
CA ALA A 59 14.07 0.19 15.15
C ALA A 59 15.02 0.05 16.36
N ALA A 60 16.33 0.25 16.15
CA ALA A 60 17.33 0.26 17.22
C ALA A 60 17.08 1.37 18.26
N THR A 61 16.57 2.53 17.83
CA THR A 61 16.19 3.63 18.74
C THR A 61 14.87 3.40 19.46
N ALA A 62 13.96 2.60 18.88
CA ALA A 62 12.67 2.27 19.49
C ALA A 62 12.80 1.17 20.56
N ALA A 63 13.80 0.29 20.44
CA ALA A 63 14.10 -0.84 21.32
C ALA A 63 14.15 -0.53 22.82
N THR A 64 14.50 0.70 23.19
CA THR A 64 14.70 1.15 24.57
C THR A 64 13.42 1.61 25.27
N THR A 65 12.30 1.68 24.53
CA THR A 65 11.00 2.15 25.02
C THR A 65 9.95 1.10 24.72
N ALA A 66 9.18 0.68 25.72
CA ALA A 66 8.04 -0.19 25.50
C ALA A 66 7.04 0.51 24.54
N PRO A 67 6.57 -0.15 23.47
CA PRO A 67 5.51 0.40 22.64
C PRO A 67 4.23 0.44 23.49
N SER A 68 3.86 1.62 23.94
CA SER A 68 2.60 1.82 24.64
C SER A 68 1.50 1.96 23.60
N GLU A 69 0.67 0.91 23.48
CA GLU A 69 -0.55 0.92 22.64
C GLU A 69 -1.39 2.19 22.87
N SER A 70 -1.34 2.76 24.08
CA SER A 70 -1.98 4.00 24.48
C SER A 70 -1.66 5.23 23.61
N TYR A 71 -0.55 5.25 22.87
CA TYR A 71 -0.17 6.38 22.00
C TYR A 71 -0.29 6.08 20.50
N SER A 72 -0.84 4.93 20.13
CA SER A 72 -1.01 4.53 18.73
C SER A 72 -2.19 5.24 18.04
N LEU A 73 -3.14 5.77 18.81
CA LEU A 73 -4.39 6.34 18.29
C LEU A 73 -4.19 7.50 17.28
N PRO A 74 -3.30 8.48 17.51
CA PRO A 74 -3.02 9.51 16.51
C PRO A 74 -2.41 8.95 15.22
N LEU A 75 -1.57 7.91 15.31
CA LEU A 75 -0.97 7.27 14.13
C LEU A 75 -2.02 6.52 13.31
N HIS A 76 -2.94 5.83 13.97
CA HIS A 76 -4.06 5.19 13.28
C HIS A 76 -4.93 6.21 12.54
N ALA A 77 -5.24 7.35 13.18
CA ALA A 77 -6.00 8.42 12.55
C ALA A 77 -5.29 9.05 11.34
N GLN A 78 -3.96 9.22 11.40
CA GLN A 78 -3.17 9.70 10.27
C GLN A 78 -3.22 8.74 9.08
N ILE A 79 -3.04 7.44 9.31
CA ILE A 79 -3.10 6.43 8.24
C ILE A 79 -4.52 6.32 7.69
N ALA A 80 -5.55 6.34 8.54
CA ALA A 80 -6.94 6.35 8.11
C ALA A 80 -7.28 7.57 7.24
N GLY A 81 -6.83 8.76 7.63
CA GLY A 81 -7.02 9.99 6.86
C GLY A 81 -6.33 9.91 5.49
N HIS A 82 -5.13 9.34 5.44
CA HIS A 82 -4.42 9.08 4.19
C HIS A 82 -5.19 8.10 3.27
N LEU A 83 -5.69 6.99 3.82
CA LEU A 83 -6.47 6.00 3.07
C LEU A 83 -7.81 6.58 2.58
N LEU A 84 -8.49 7.39 3.40
CA LEU A 84 -9.71 8.12 2.98
C LEU A 84 -9.42 9.09 1.84
N SER A 85 -8.32 9.83 1.92
CA SER A 85 -7.86 10.71 0.84
C SER A 85 -7.62 9.92 -0.44
N ASN A 86 -6.94 8.76 -0.35
CA ASN A 86 -6.71 7.88 -1.49
C ASN A 86 -8.02 7.33 -2.07
N ALA A 87 -8.99 6.93 -1.23
CA ALA A 87 -10.29 6.49 -1.71
C ALA A 87 -11.02 7.59 -2.50
N LEU A 88 -11.04 8.81 -1.97
CA LEU A 88 -11.67 9.95 -2.60
C LEU A 88 -10.98 10.31 -3.93
N LEU A 89 -9.65 10.34 -3.96
CA LEU A 89 -8.89 10.64 -5.18
C LEU A 89 -9.04 9.53 -6.23
N SER A 90 -8.97 8.25 -5.83
CA SER A 90 -9.18 7.10 -6.73
C SER A 90 -10.58 7.12 -7.35
N LEU A 91 -11.57 7.65 -6.63
CA LEU A 91 -12.91 7.84 -7.16
C LEU A 91 -13.00 9.09 -8.06
N LEU A 92 -12.57 10.26 -7.60
CA LEU A 92 -12.89 11.52 -8.26
C LEU A 92 -11.91 11.90 -9.37
N LEU A 93 -10.62 11.64 -9.21
CA LEU A 93 -9.57 12.09 -10.13
C LEU A 93 -9.70 11.43 -11.53
N PRO A 94 -9.97 10.11 -11.63
CA PRO A 94 -10.36 9.45 -12.88
C PRO A 94 -11.60 10.03 -13.56
N ARG A 95 -12.56 10.56 -12.79
CA ARG A 95 -13.79 11.17 -13.32
C ARG A 95 -13.56 12.61 -13.79
N ALA A 96 -12.68 13.33 -13.11
CA ALA A 96 -12.30 14.69 -13.47
C ALA A 96 -11.41 14.74 -14.73
N ALA A 97 -10.58 13.71 -14.94
CA ALA A 97 -9.65 13.64 -16.07
C ALA A 97 -9.60 12.22 -16.70
N PRO A 98 -10.69 11.74 -17.30
CA PRO A 98 -10.81 10.36 -17.79
C PRO A 98 -9.86 10.02 -18.93
N ASP A 99 -9.50 11.00 -19.75
CA ASP A 99 -8.64 10.81 -20.93
C ASP A 99 -7.19 11.26 -20.69
N ASN A 100 -6.84 11.75 -19.50
CA ASN A 100 -5.50 12.28 -19.22
C ASN A 100 -4.59 11.21 -18.60
N LEU A 101 -3.86 10.48 -19.45
CA LEU A 101 -2.97 9.42 -19.00
C LEU A 101 -1.86 9.91 -18.04
N ALA A 102 -1.39 11.16 -18.18
CA ALA A 102 -0.35 11.70 -17.30
C ALA A 102 -0.85 11.83 -15.86
N VAL A 103 -2.10 12.29 -15.67
CA VAL A 103 -2.75 12.39 -14.37
C VAL A 103 -2.90 11.02 -13.71
N TRP A 104 -3.29 10.00 -14.48
CA TRP A 104 -3.38 8.63 -13.99
C TRP A 104 -2.03 8.06 -13.59
N ARG A 105 -0.99 8.24 -14.42
CA ARG A 105 0.37 7.77 -14.10
C ARG A 105 0.93 8.45 -12.86
N LEU A 106 0.77 9.77 -12.76
CA LEU A 106 1.25 10.52 -11.59
C LEU A 106 0.55 10.05 -10.31
N TYR A 107 -0.76 9.84 -10.37
CA TYR A 107 -1.52 9.36 -9.23
C TYR A 107 -1.14 7.92 -8.84
N GLN A 108 -1.02 7.01 -9.80
CA GLN A 108 -0.60 5.62 -9.53
C GLN A 108 0.84 5.53 -9.05
N LEU A 109 1.73 6.42 -9.49
CA LEU A 109 3.09 6.53 -8.96
C LEU A 109 3.08 6.97 -7.48
N SER A 110 2.24 7.95 -7.14
CA SER A 110 2.05 8.39 -5.75
C SER A 110 1.59 7.24 -4.86
N LEU A 111 0.57 6.49 -5.31
CA LEU A 111 0.07 5.33 -4.56
C LEU A 111 1.10 4.19 -4.50
N LEU A 112 1.89 3.97 -5.54
CA LEU A 112 2.97 2.98 -5.51
C LEU A 112 3.98 3.30 -4.41
N LEU A 113 4.35 4.57 -4.22
CA LEU A 113 5.22 4.97 -3.11
C LEU A 113 4.60 4.60 -1.76
N VAL A 114 3.31 4.89 -1.57
CA VAL A 114 2.58 4.52 -0.35
C VAL A 114 2.64 3.01 -0.11
N ASP A 115 2.39 2.19 -1.14
CA ASP A 115 2.45 0.74 -1.00
C ASP A 115 3.83 0.26 -0.57
N LEU A 116 4.90 0.80 -1.17
CA LEU A 116 6.27 0.44 -0.84
C LEU A 116 6.59 0.77 0.62
N PHE A 117 6.16 1.94 1.12
CA PHE A 117 6.37 2.31 2.52
C PHE A 117 5.51 1.50 3.49
N LEU A 118 4.28 1.12 3.11
CA LEU A 118 3.45 0.21 3.90
C LEU A 118 4.09 -1.19 3.99
N LEU A 119 4.56 -1.74 2.87
CA LEU A 119 5.23 -3.05 2.84
C LEU A 119 6.56 -3.01 3.61
N TYR A 120 7.33 -1.93 3.46
CA TYR A 120 8.59 -1.77 4.19
C TYR A 120 8.36 -1.63 5.70
N GLY A 121 7.36 -0.87 6.14
CA GLY A 121 6.97 -0.78 7.55
C GLY A 121 6.49 -2.13 8.10
N THR A 122 5.77 -2.90 7.28
CA THR A 122 5.32 -4.25 7.65
C THR A 122 6.49 -5.21 7.81
N PHE A 123 7.42 -5.23 6.83
CA PHE A 123 8.64 -6.00 6.90
C PHE A 123 9.44 -5.67 8.16
N ALA A 124 9.65 -4.39 8.44
CA ALA A 124 10.35 -3.95 9.64
C ALA A 124 9.67 -4.46 10.92
N SER A 125 8.35 -4.31 11.03
CA SER A 125 7.61 -4.77 12.20
C SER A 125 7.67 -6.30 12.37
N TYR A 126 7.52 -7.05 11.29
CA TYR A 126 7.58 -8.51 11.34
C TYR A 126 8.98 -9.03 11.63
N ALA A 127 10.03 -8.35 11.17
CA ALA A 127 11.41 -8.68 11.54
C ALA A 127 11.61 -8.61 13.06
N LEU A 128 11.11 -7.56 13.70
CA LEU A 128 11.19 -7.39 15.16
C LEU A 128 10.43 -8.45 15.94
N GLN A 129 9.31 -8.91 15.39
CA GLN A 129 8.48 -9.94 16.01
C GLN A 129 8.95 -11.37 15.66
N GLY A 130 9.97 -11.54 14.82
CA GLY A 130 10.38 -12.86 14.32
C GLY A 130 9.35 -13.52 13.38
N ARG A 131 8.49 -12.72 12.74
CA ARG A 131 7.32 -13.14 11.94
C ARG A 131 7.54 -13.06 10.43
N LEU A 132 8.80 -13.08 9.98
CA LEU A 132 9.14 -13.02 8.55
C LEU A 132 8.83 -14.32 7.79
N ASN A 133 8.48 -15.42 8.47
CA ASN A 133 8.10 -16.67 7.82
C ASN A 133 6.56 -16.75 7.64
N PRO A 134 6.01 -16.36 6.48
CA PRO A 134 4.57 -16.22 6.30
C PRO A 134 3.79 -17.52 6.41
N LEU A 135 4.44 -18.67 6.18
CA LEU A 135 3.78 -19.98 6.22
C LEU A 135 3.49 -20.47 7.64
N VAL A 136 4.15 -19.88 8.65
CA VAL A 136 4.07 -20.33 10.04
C VAL A 136 3.54 -19.23 10.96
N THR A 137 3.85 -17.97 10.68
CA THR A 137 3.65 -16.88 11.65
C THR A 137 2.57 -15.86 11.27
N TRP A 138 2.06 -15.89 10.03
CA TRP A 138 1.05 -14.95 9.57
C TRP A 138 -0.36 -15.45 9.89
N ARG A 139 -1.13 -14.55 10.49
CA ARG A 139 -2.56 -14.69 10.73
C ARG A 139 -3.30 -14.27 9.45
N VAL A 140 -4.61 -14.46 9.44
CA VAL A 140 -5.46 -14.11 8.28
C VAL A 140 -5.37 -12.62 7.97
N GLU A 141 -5.28 -11.79 9.02
CA GLU A 141 -5.19 -10.34 8.94
C GLU A 141 -3.87 -9.88 8.29
N ASP A 142 -2.76 -10.55 8.62
CA ASP A 142 -1.45 -10.28 8.03
C ASP A 142 -1.44 -10.60 6.54
N TRP A 143 -2.01 -11.75 6.17
CA TRP A 143 -2.18 -12.15 4.76
C TRP A 143 -3.06 -11.16 3.99
N ALA A 144 -4.16 -10.71 4.61
CA ALA A 144 -5.03 -9.73 3.99
C ALA A 144 -4.29 -8.40 3.78
N ALA A 145 -3.61 -7.88 4.79
CA ALA A 145 -2.88 -6.62 4.70
C ALA A 145 -1.74 -6.70 3.66
N VAL A 146 -0.81 -7.64 3.81
CA VAL A 146 0.36 -7.72 2.92
C VAL A 146 -0.04 -8.16 1.52
N GLY A 147 -0.96 -9.11 1.39
CA GLY A 147 -1.41 -9.63 0.10
C GLY A 147 -2.10 -8.56 -0.74
N ILE A 148 -3.03 -7.80 -0.14
CA ILE A 148 -3.74 -6.73 -0.84
C ILE A 148 -2.78 -5.62 -1.25
N THR A 149 -1.91 -5.16 -0.34
CA THR A 149 -0.94 -4.10 -0.65
C THR A 149 0.06 -4.55 -1.72
N SER A 150 0.55 -5.78 -1.67
CA SER A 150 1.47 -6.33 -2.68
C SER A 150 0.80 -6.43 -4.06
N LEU A 151 -0.43 -6.93 -4.12
CA LEU A 151 -1.18 -7.01 -5.37
C LEU A 151 -1.41 -5.62 -5.97
N ALA A 152 -1.76 -4.64 -5.14
CA ALA A 152 -1.97 -3.27 -5.57
C ALA A 152 -0.66 -2.65 -6.10
N ALA A 153 0.47 -2.84 -5.41
CA ALA A 153 1.79 -2.39 -5.86
C ALA A 153 2.17 -3.00 -7.22
N LEU A 154 1.92 -4.31 -7.40
CA LEU A 154 2.17 -5.00 -8.67
C LEU A 154 1.29 -4.47 -9.80
N ALA A 155 0.00 -4.25 -9.55
CA ALA A 155 -0.93 -3.69 -10.52
C ALA A 155 -0.49 -2.27 -10.96
N ARG A 156 -0.05 -1.45 -10.01
CA ARG A 156 0.48 -0.09 -10.28
C ARG A 156 1.77 -0.14 -11.07
N THR A 157 2.68 -1.04 -10.72
CA THR A 157 3.93 -1.26 -11.46
C THR A 157 3.67 -1.71 -12.91
N ALA A 158 2.74 -2.64 -13.11
CA ALA A 158 2.31 -3.08 -14.43
C ALA A 158 1.68 -1.94 -15.25
N PHE A 159 0.83 -1.13 -14.63
CA PHE A 159 0.23 0.03 -15.28
C PHE A 159 1.28 1.07 -15.70
N LEU A 160 2.21 1.42 -14.80
CA LEU A 160 3.24 2.42 -15.04
C LEU A 160 4.25 1.98 -16.10
N SER A 161 4.54 0.67 -16.17
CA SER A 161 5.36 0.07 -17.22
C SER A 161 4.63 -0.11 -18.56
N GLY A 162 3.34 0.23 -18.64
CA GLY A 162 2.55 0.15 -19.87
C GLY A 162 2.09 -1.26 -20.25
N VAL A 163 2.14 -2.21 -19.33
CA VAL A 163 1.65 -3.58 -19.56
C VAL A 163 0.14 -3.52 -19.85
N GLY A 164 -0.31 -4.18 -20.92
CA GLY A 164 -1.72 -4.24 -21.30
C GLY A 164 -2.23 -3.03 -22.10
N PHE A 165 -1.39 -2.04 -22.40
CA PHE A 165 -1.73 -0.96 -23.33
C PHE A 165 -1.65 -1.44 -24.79
N PRO A 166 -2.52 -0.94 -25.68
CA PRO A 166 -2.47 -1.29 -27.09
C PRO A 166 -1.14 -0.83 -27.72
N LYS A 167 -0.50 -1.68 -28.53
CA LYS A 167 0.68 -1.29 -29.31
C LYS A 167 0.30 -0.14 -30.24
N GLN A 168 1.00 0.99 -30.14
CA GLN A 168 0.87 2.08 -31.11
C GLN A 168 1.21 1.53 -32.49
N ARG A 169 0.19 1.35 -33.34
CA ARG A 169 0.36 0.97 -34.74
C ARG A 169 1.05 2.14 -35.42
N ASN A 170 2.31 1.94 -35.78
CA ASN A 170 3.15 2.97 -36.39
C ASN A 170 2.73 3.15 -37.86
N ASP A 171 1.61 3.84 -38.11
CA ASP A 171 1.08 4.09 -39.47
C ASP A 171 1.90 5.14 -40.26
N ARG A 172 3.10 5.51 -39.80
CA ARG A 172 3.99 6.46 -40.49
C ARG A 172 4.77 5.90 -41.68
N VAL A 173 4.70 4.60 -41.98
CA VAL A 173 5.50 3.99 -43.07
C VAL A 173 4.73 3.82 -44.40
N LYS A 174 3.41 4.13 -44.45
CA LYS A 174 2.62 3.95 -45.69
C LYS A 174 2.41 5.21 -46.54
N LYS A 175 3.14 6.30 -46.28
CA LYS A 175 3.09 7.54 -47.08
C LYS A 175 4.49 7.99 -47.55
N ALA A 176 5.31 7.05 -47.99
CA ALA A 176 6.53 7.34 -48.78
C ALA A 176 6.32 6.78 -50.18
#